data_AF-A0A814GNA4-F1
#
_entry.id   AF-A0A814GNA4-F1
#
_cell.length_a   1.000
_cell.length_b   1.000
_cell.length_c   1.000
_cell.angle_alpha   90.00
_cell.angle_beta   90.00
_cell.angle_gamma   90.00
#
_symmetry.space_group_name_H-M   'P 1'
#
loop_
_entity.id
_entity.type
_entity.pdbx_description
1 polymer ?
#
loop_
_entity_poly.entity_id
_entity_poly.type
_entity_poly.pdbx_seq_one_letter_code
_entity_poly.pdbx_strand_id
1 'polypeptide(L)'
;MLPRWPTYDLFDIKLALYSLFPARMPHGGVFLCSSDTIELFDESHINTNWLLTNDFVAFAHPSSLSVGTQHGVFVLDPTDKRKCICVLQKPTIEQMKSHKAIWCHGDEEFVYTDSLYYFNMNVAQRLADIYRQEHNIQCEIDCYGDFMNPLGICPLPRPIGNENDNNNNNQQCIRIKQKLYDALLDCHLQVIILHKSSFNHTGTNDEYLDICCGNGRAGQEIFDELKLEKHVGCKVFDESRHDTIDFWHGILPALPHGDTLHHQPSAPDVHGCVIHSFIHPKCRSSQRSLLEYCCIGIPMHIGENTILSNITFVTYSDFNQNILYLPSNLIMQTIPLNDELFATFAFGFYDNMKITYNNNNKIMYFGQTLSIIAKKIHRHIDDLFDDENNKSLWTLKIFPVTKNPNESFEKTLKLILSNDFIMSEKQYVSIQEILKRRDISLTIQYRSNLINCT
;
A
#
# COMPACT_ATOMS: atom_id res chain seq x y z
N MET A 1 18.35 -12.39 25.53
CA MET A 1 18.76 -11.77 24.25
C MET A 1 17.49 -11.20 23.63
N LEU A 2 17.37 -9.87 23.57
CA LEU A 2 16.34 -9.23 22.75
C LEU A 2 16.61 -9.58 21.28
N PRO A 3 15.58 -9.77 20.43
CA PRO A 3 15.79 -9.95 19.00
C PRO A 3 16.60 -8.75 18.46
N ARG A 4 17.62 -9.06 17.65
CA ARG A 4 18.46 -8.05 16.99
C ARG A 4 17.61 -7.36 15.90
N TRP A 5 17.53 -6.04 16.00
CA TRP A 5 16.97 -5.06 15.04
C TRP A 5 15.45 -5.20 14.76
N PRO A 6 14.68 -4.10 14.78
CA PRO A 6 13.27 -4.19 14.42
C PRO A 6 13.17 -4.55 12.94
N THR A 7 12.58 -5.71 12.66
CA THR A 7 11.92 -5.96 11.38
C THR A 7 10.85 -4.89 11.25
N TYR A 8 10.93 -4.06 10.23
CA TYR A 8 9.85 -3.14 9.97
C TYR A 8 9.51 -3.19 8.48
N ASP A 9 8.26 -3.52 8.18
CA ASP A 9 7.59 -3.05 6.99
C ASP A 9 6.72 -1.82 7.30
N LEU A 10 6.05 -1.26 6.29
CA LEU A 10 5.16 -0.11 6.48
C LEU A 10 4.04 -0.39 7.50
N PHE A 11 3.57 -1.64 7.56
CA PHE A 11 2.53 -2.04 8.50
C PHE A 11 3.08 -2.11 9.93
N ASP A 12 4.29 -2.62 10.14
CA ASP A 12 4.98 -2.61 11.42
C ASP A 12 5.21 -1.18 11.94
N ILE A 13 5.61 -0.25 11.05
CA ILE A 13 5.74 1.18 11.39
C ILE A 13 4.39 1.71 11.88
N LYS A 14 3.32 1.46 11.13
CA LYS A 14 1.98 1.94 11.48
C LYS A 14 1.49 1.35 12.82
N LEU A 15 1.74 0.06 13.06
CA LEU A 15 1.43 -0.59 14.34
C LEU A 15 2.25 0.00 15.49
N ALA A 16 3.55 0.24 15.30
CA ALA A 16 4.42 0.81 16.32
C ALA A 16 3.96 2.23 16.71
N LEU A 17 3.67 3.07 15.72
CA LEU A 17 3.16 4.43 15.92
C LEU A 17 1.84 4.44 16.68
N TYR A 18 0.98 3.47 16.44
CA TYR A 18 -0.36 3.41 17.04
C TYR A 18 -0.42 2.60 18.33
N SER A 19 0.68 2.01 18.76
CA SER A 19 0.76 1.17 19.96
C SER A 19 0.34 1.88 21.26
N LEU A 20 0.32 3.21 21.27
CA LEU A 20 -0.14 4.02 22.39
C LEU A 20 -1.68 4.10 22.52
N PHE A 21 -2.43 3.95 21.42
CA PHE A 21 -3.89 4.12 21.43
C PHE A 21 -4.64 3.06 22.26
N PRO A 22 -4.27 1.77 22.24
CA PRO A 22 -4.92 0.76 23.09
C PRO A 22 -4.94 1.14 24.58
N ALA A 23 -3.86 1.73 25.10
CA ALA A 23 -3.80 2.20 26.50
C ALA A 23 -4.75 3.38 26.79
N ARG A 24 -5.25 4.06 25.75
CA ARG A 24 -6.20 5.18 25.85
C ARG A 24 -7.64 4.77 25.52
N MET A 25 -7.91 3.49 25.24
CA MET A 25 -9.25 2.94 24.95
C MET A 25 -9.77 2.10 26.13
N PRO A 26 -10.15 2.72 27.28
CA PRO A 26 -10.44 2.00 28.52
C PRO A 26 -11.63 1.03 28.43
N HIS A 27 -12.51 1.20 27.44
CA HIS A 27 -13.69 0.36 27.23
C HIS A 27 -13.62 -0.46 25.93
N GLY A 28 -12.45 -0.48 25.25
CA GLY A 28 -12.29 -1.05 23.92
C GLY A 28 -13.09 -0.30 22.85
N GLY A 29 -12.92 -0.69 21.59
CA GLY A 29 -13.59 -0.08 20.44
C GLY A 29 -12.83 -0.35 19.15
N VAL A 30 -13.14 0.42 18.11
CA VAL A 30 -12.48 0.33 16.81
C VAL A 30 -11.67 1.60 16.57
N PHE A 31 -10.42 1.42 16.16
CA PHE A 31 -9.55 2.50 15.74
C PHE A 31 -9.40 2.46 14.22
N LEU A 32 -9.88 3.50 13.55
CA LEU A 32 -9.86 3.62 12.10
C LEU A 32 -8.77 4.60 11.65
N CYS A 33 -8.01 4.18 10.65
CA CYS A 33 -6.90 4.91 10.06
C CYS A 33 -6.82 4.61 8.57
N SER A 34 -6.22 5.51 7.78
CA SER A 34 -6.03 5.26 6.35
C SER A 34 -4.96 4.19 6.13
N SER A 35 -5.04 3.44 5.03
CA SER A 35 -4.02 2.45 4.68
C SER A 35 -2.79 3.05 4.01
N ASP A 36 -2.90 4.28 3.50
CA ASP A 36 -1.92 4.92 2.61
C ASP A 36 -1.28 6.16 3.23
N THR A 37 -1.20 6.20 4.57
CA THR A 37 -0.69 7.35 5.32
C THR A 37 0.12 6.92 6.53
N ILE A 38 1.11 7.73 6.87
CA ILE A 38 1.87 7.66 8.12
C ILE A 38 1.77 9.01 8.83
N GLU A 39 1.12 9.00 10.00
CA GLU A 39 0.94 10.15 10.85
C GLU A 39 1.97 10.12 11.98
N LEU A 40 2.90 11.08 11.96
CA LEU A 40 3.79 11.34 13.09
C LEU A 40 3.18 12.45 13.92
N PHE A 41 3.21 12.31 15.23
CA PHE A 41 2.73 13.36 16.12
C PHE A 41 3.45 13.34 17.47
N ASP A 42 3.53 14.51 18.08
CA ASP A 42 4.13 14.71 19.40
C ASP A 42 3.02 14.85 20.45
N GLU A 43 2.94 13.86 21.35
CA GLU A 43 1.94 13.86 22.43
C GLU A 43 2.27 14.85 23.55
N SER A 44 3.50 15.36 23.65
CA SER A 44 3.93 16.25 24.75
C SER A 44 3.15 17.57 24.78
N HIS A 45 2.55 17.95 23.65
CA HIS A 45 1.71 19.14 23.52
C HIS A 45 0.22 18.89 23.77
N ILE A 46 -0.17 17.66 24.06
CA ILE A 46 -1.54 17.32 24.41
C ILE A 46 -1.72 17.52 25.92
N ASN A 47 -2.09 18.74 26.31
CA ASN A 47 -2.16 19.21 27.70
C ASN A 47 -3.26 18.56 28.58
N THR A 48 -3.92 17.50 28.13
CA THR A 48 -5.04 16.86 28.82
C THR A 48 -4.91 15.34 28.80
N ASN A 49 -5.31 14.68 29.87
CA ASN A 49 -5.52 13.23 29.84
C ASN A 49 -6.63 12.93 28.81
N TRP A 50 -6.26 12.40 27.66
CA TRP A 50 -7.16 12.20 26.53
C TRP A 50 -7.57 10.72 26.43
N LEU A 51 -8.51 10.30 27.27
CA LEU A 51 -9.11 8.97 27.14
C LEU A 51 -10.15 8.95 26.02
N LEU A 52 -10.20 7.85 25.29
CA LEU A 52 -11.13 7.62 24.19
C LEU A 52 -12.46 7.08 24.72
N THR A 53 -13.24 7.95 25.37
CA THR A 53 -14.47 7.57 26.08
C THR A 53 -15.77 7.91 25.36
N ASN A 54 -15.74 8.84 24.40
CA ASN A 54 -16.94 9.26 23.68
C ASN A 54 -17.32 8.27 22.58
N ASP A 55 -18.48 8.47 21.95
CA ASP A 55 -18.92 7.63 20.82
C ASP A 55 -17.93 7.69 19.68
N PHE A 56 -17.46 8.89 19.35
CA PHE A 56 -16.37 9.13 18.44
C PHE A 56 -15.30 10.02 19.08
N VAL A 57 -14.05 9.71 18.81
CA VAL A 57 -12.92 10.60 19.07
C VAL A 57 -12.06 10.68 17.82
N ALA A 58 -12.03 11.84 17.18
CA ALA A 58 -11.26 12.08 15.97
C ALA A 58 -10.01 12.92 16.26
N PHE A 59 -8.98 12.70 15.45
CA PHE A 59 -7.71 13.42 15.57
C PHE A 59 -7.59 14.42 14.43
N ALA A 60 -7.23 15.65 14.80
CA ALA A 60 -7.20 16.79 13.90
C ALA A 60 -5.78 17.31 13.74
N HIS A 61 -5.41 17.59 12.49
CA HIS A 61 -4.08 18.10 12.12
C HIS A 61 -4.18 19.52 11.57
N PRO A 62 -3.32 20.46 12.02
CA PRO A 62 -3.22 21.75 11.36
C PRO A 62 -2.61 21.58 9.96
N SER A 63 -3.36 21.97 8.95
CA SER A 63 -3.06 21.73 7.54
C SER A 63 -3.28 22.98 6.71
N SER A 64 -2.56 23.09 5.59
CA SER A 64 -2.79 24.17 4.61
C SER A 64 -4.19 24.08 4.02
N LEU A 65 -4.71 25.19 3.51
CA LEU A 65 -5.99 25.21 2.81
C LEU A 65 -6.02 24.27 1.61
N SER A 66 -4.89 24.13 0.90
CA SER A 66 -4.77 23.20 -0.23
C SER A 66 -5.02 21.76 0.20
N VAL A 67 -4.41 21.32 1.31
CA VAL A 67 -4.61 19.98 1.87
C VAL A 67 -6.05 19.80 2.31
N GLY A 68 -6.66 20.82 2.91
CA GLY A 68 -8.08 20.81 3.28
C GLY A 68 -9.03 20.53 2.10
N THR A 69 -8.66 20.84 0.86
CA THR A 69 -9.53 20.54 -0.30
C THR A 69 -9.54 19.06 -0.69
N GLN A 70 -8.62 18.27 -0.14
CA GLN A 70 -8.43 16.86 -0.45
C GLN A 70 -8.83 15.93 0.71
N HIS A 71 -9.10 16.49 1.89
CA HIS A 71 -9.37 15.79 3.14
C HIS A 71 -10.68 16.26 3.79
N GLY A 72 -11.12 15.58 4.84
CA GLY A 72 -12.16 16.10 5.72
C GLY A 72 -11.64 17.28 6.53
N VAL A 73 -12.49 18.27 6.79
CA VAL A 73 -12.15 19.46 7.58
C VAL A 73 -13.12 19.60 8.75
N PHE A 74 -12.59 19.60 9.97
CA PHE A 74 -13.38 19.84 11.17
C PHE A 74 -13.67 21.33 11.33
N VAL A 75 -14.96 21.67 11.42
CA VAL A 75 -15.40 22.97 11.89
C VAL A 75 -15.48 22.90 13.41
N LEU A 76 -14.57 23.54 14.12
CA LEU A 76 -14.47 23.45 15.58
C LEU A 76 -15.12 24.67 16.26
N ASP A 77 -15.65 24.47 17.47
CA ASP A 77 -16.15 25.56 18.29
C ASP A 77 -14.98 26.49 18.70
N PRO A 78 -15.10 27.82 18.51
CA PRO A 78 -14.03 28.78 18.85
C PRO A 78 -13.75 28.88 20.35
N THR A 79 -14.69 28.46 21.20
CA THR A 79 -14.58 28.50 22.67
C THR A 79 -14.05 27.20 23.26
N ASP A 80 -14.41 26.04 22.69
CA ASP A 80 -13.89 24.72 23.07
C ASP A 80 -13.58 23.91 21.82
N LYS A 81 -12.33 23.97 21.36
CA LYS A 81 -11.89 23.30 20.13
C LYS A 81 -11.99 21.77 20.15
N ARG A 82 -12.36 21.16 21.28
CA ARG A 82 -12.67 19.73 21.36
C ARG A 82 -14.06 19.40 20.82
N LYS A 83 -14.93 20.42 20.71
CA LYS A 83 -16.27 20.28 20.17
C LYS A 83 -16.25 20.60 18.67
N CYS A 84 -16.80 19.69 17.89
CA CYS A 84 -16.96 19.85 16.46
C CYS A 84 -18.39 20.27 16.14
N ILE A 85 -18.53 21.34 15.35
CA ILE A 85 -19.80 21.82 14.82
C ILE A 85 -20.25 20.88 13.71
N CYS A 86 -19.40 20.61 12.72
CA CYS A 86 -19.62 19.65 11.65
C CYS A 86 -18.29 19.27 10.98
N VAL A 87 -18.33 18.20 10.18
CA VAL A 87 -17.19 17.73 9.38
C VAL A 87 -17.48 17.96 7.90
N LEU A 88 -16.73 18.86 7.27
CA LEU A 88 -16.79 19.07 5.82
C LEU A 88 -15.99 17.97 5.11
N GLN A 89 -16.48 17.48 3.97
CA GLN A 89 -15.83 16.42 3.22
C GLN A 89 -15.28 16.96 1.90
N LYS A 90 -13.94 17.01 1.77
CA LYS A 90 -13.21 17.56 0.61
C LYS A 90 -13.76 18.93 0.16
N PRO A 91 -13.91 19.90 1.09
CA PRO A 91 -14.56 21.17 0.78
C PRO A 91 -13.72 22.06 -0.15
N THR A 92 -14.37 22.96 -0.86
CA THR A 92 -13.66 24.10 -1.48
C THR A 92 -13.22 25.10 -0.42
N ILE A 93 -12.27 25.97 -0.76
CA ILE A 93 -11.80 27.04 0.14
C ILE A 93 -12.97 27.97 0.52
N GLU A 94 -13.91 28.23 -0.39
CA GLU A 94 -15.10 29.04 -0.13
C GLU A 94 -16.03 28.37 0.89
N GLN A 95 -16.17 27.05 0.83
CA GLN A 95 -16.94 26.28 1.82
C GLN A 95 -16.26 26.35 3.20
N MET A 96 -14.93 26.22 3.27
CA MET A 96 -14.19 26.38 4.52
C MET A 96 -14.41 27.79 5.12
N LYS A 97 -14.38 28.83 4.28
CA LYS A 97 -14.63 30.22 4.68
C LYS A 97 -16.05 30.41 5.20
N SER A 98 -17.06 29.96 4.46
CA SER A 98 -18.47 30.16 4.82
C SER A 98 -18.85 29.44 6.13
N HIS A 99 -18.23 28.30 6.40
CA HIS A 99 -18.42 27.54 7.64
C HIS A 99 -17.49 27.99 8.78
N LYS A 100 -16.65 29.00 8.56
CA LYS A 100 -15.66 29.50 9.55
C LYS A 100 -14.70 28.41 10.03
N ALA A 101 -14.29 27.54 9.12
CA ALA A 101 -13.33 26.46 9.39
C ALA A 101 -11.86 26.94 9.38
N ILE A 102 -11.60 28.12 8.80
CA ILE A 102 -10.25 28.67 8.66
C ILE A 102 -9.81 29.37 9.94
N TRP A 103 -8.60 29.02 10.39
CA TRP A 103 -7.91 29.57 11.54
C TRP A 103 -6.69 30.37 11.08
N CYS A 104 -6.23 31.29 11.94
CA CYS A 104 -5.04 32.10 11.67
C CYS A 104 -4.03 31.97 12.82
N HIS A 105 -2.75 31.84 12.48
CA HIS A 105 -1.63 32.02 13.40
C HIS A 105 -0.71 33.09 12.84
N GLY A 106 -0.82 34.32 13.34
CA GLY A 106 -0.25 35.48 12.65
C GLY A 106 -0.97 35.70 11.31
N ASP A 107 -0.19 35.80 10.23
CA ASP A 107 -0.69 35.98 8.87
C ASP A 107 -0.96 34.65 8.13
N GLU A 108 -0.62 33.50 8.76
CA GLU A 108 -0.78 32.19 8.14
C GLU A 108 -2.17 31.61 8.40
N GLU A 109 -2.89 31.30 7.31
CA GLU A 109 -4.18 30.61 7.34
C GLU A 109 -4.00 29.09 7.30
N PHE A 110 -4.77 28.39 8.13
CA PHE A 110 -4.78 26.93 8.20
C PHE A 110 -6.16 26.38 8.57
N VAL A 111 -6.36 25.08 8.38
CA VAL A 111 -7.56 24.34 8.77
C VAL A 111 -7.19 23.11 9.60
N TYR A 112 -8.17 22.52 10.29
CA TYR A 112 -8.00 21.26 11.00
C TYR A 112 -8.54 20.11 10.15
N THR A 113 -7.65 19.31 9.57
CA THR A 113 -8.03 18.16 8.74
C THR A 113 -8.13 16.87 9.54
N ASP A 114 -8.94 15.93 9.06
CA ASP A 114 -9.03 14.57 9.59
C ASP A 114 -7.83 13.71 9.21
N SER A 115 -7.70 12.58 9.91
CA SER A 115 -6.65 11.58 9.67
C SER A 115 -7.04 10.20 10.17
N LEU A 116 -7.36 10.10 11.45
CA LEU A 116 -7.65 8.88 12.18
C LEU A 116 -8.68 9.17 13.25
N TYR A 117 -9.45 8.16 13.60
CA TYR A 117 -10.50 8.30 14.60
C TYR A 117 -10.85 6.97 15.25
N TYR A 118 -11.35 7.07 16.45
CA TYR A 118 -11.88 5.98 17.25
C TYR A 118 -13.40 6.06 17.27
N PHE A 119 -14.05 4.90 17.32
CA PHE A 119 -15.43 4.79 17.77
C PHE A 119 -15.62 3.62 18.73
N ASN A 120 -16.52 3.80 19.69
CA ASN A 120 -16.72 2.82 20.76
C ASN A 120 -17.46 1.56 20.28
N MET A 121 -17.50 0.55 21.15
CA MET A 121 -18.16 -0.73 20.84
C MET A 121 -19.67 -0.60 20.60
N ASN A 122 -20.35 0.40 21.17
CA ASN A 122 -21.78 0.61 20.92
C ASN A 122 -22.02 1.08 19.48
N VAL A 123 -21.21 2.01 18.99
CA VAL A 123 -21.22 2.45 17.59
C VAL A 123 -20.87 1.29 16.66
N ALA A 124 -19.81 0.54 16.97
CA ALA A 124 -19.42 -0.63 16.18
C ALA A 124 -20.55 -1.66 16.07
N GLN A 125 -21.29 -1.88 17.15
CA GLN A 125 -22.45 -2.78 17.16
C GLN A 125 -23.58 -2.26 16.28
N ARG A 126 -23.91 -0.96 16.32
CA ARG A 126 -24.91 -0.34 15.43
C ARG A 126 -24.56 -0.52 13.95
N LEU A 127 -23.29 -0.27 13.59
CA LEU A 127 -22.80 -0.43 12.22
C LEU A 127 -22.87 -1.91 11.77
N ALA A 128 -22.46 -2.84 12.65
CA ALA A 128 -22.57 -4.26 12.38
C ALA A 128 -24.02 -4.71 12.20
N ASP A 129 -24.97 -4.15 12.94
CA ASP A 129 -26.39 -4.46 12.81
C ASP A 129 -26.98 -3.97 11.48
N ILE A 130 -26.55 -2.81 10.97
CA ILE A 130 -26.92 -2.35 9.63
C ILE A 130 -26.41 -3.34 8.57
N TYR A 131 -25.15 -3.76 8.64
CA TYR A 131 -24.60 -4.77 7.74
C TYR A 131 -25.39 -6.09 7.82
N ARG A 132 -25.73 -6.53 9.04
CA ARG A 132 -26.56 -7.71 9.29
C ARG A 132 -28.02 -7.53 8.88
N GLN A 133 -28.50 -6.34 8.50
CA GLN A 133 -29.85 -6.14 7.96
C GLN A 133 -29.85 -5.99 6.43
N GLU A 134 -28.82 -5.37 5.88
CA GLU A 134 -28.69 -5.01 4.46
C GLU A 134 -27.85 -6.01 3.66
N HIS A 135 -27.68 -7.24 4.16
CA HIS A 135 -26.72 -8.25 3.71
C HIS A 135 -26.47 -8.20 2.19
N ASN A 136 -25.20 -8.32 1.76
CA ASN A 136 -24.76 -8.10 0.37
C ASN A 136 -24.81 -6.62 -0.08
N ILE A 137 -24.06 -5.77 0.65
CA ILE A 137 -23.80 -4.38 0.27
C ILE A 137 -22.94 -4.36 -1.00
N GLN A 138 -23.50 -3.89 -2.12
CA GLN A 138 -22.81 -3.83 -3.42
C GLN A 138 -22.26 -2.43 -3.76
N CYS A 139 -22.37 -1.49 -2.83
CA CYS A 139 -21.87 -0.14 -2.98
C CYS A 139 -20.65 0.09 -2.10
N GLU A 140 -19.77 1.00 -2.54
CA GLU A 140 -18.66 1.48 -1.72
C GLU A 140 -19.17 2.40 -0.61
N ILE A 141 -18.75 2.13 0.62
CA ILE A 141 -19.01 2.95 1.79
C ILE A 141 -17.69 3.58 2.22
N ASP A 142 -17.64 4.91 2.21
CA ASP A 142 -16.47 5.68 2.62
C ASP A 142 -16.56 5.93 4.12
N CYS A 143 -15.65 5.35 4.91
CA CYS A 143 -15.67 5.52 6.36
C CYS A 143 -15.41 6.97 6.79
N TYR A 144 -14.71 7.79 6.01
CA TYR A 144 -14.54 9.21 6.34
C TYR A 144 -15.78 10.00 5.90
N GLY A 145 -16.15 9.85 4.63
CA GLY A 145 -17.30 10.56 4.05
C GLY A 145 -18.63 10.20 4.71
N ASP A 146 -18.97 8.91 4.81
CA ASP A 146 -20.29 8.45 5.23
C ASP A 146 -20.44 8.39 6.75
N PHE A 147 -19.36 8.17 7.53
CA PHE A 147 -19.48 8.09 9.00
C PHE A 147 -19.29 9.45 9.67
N MET A 148 -18.49 10.37 9.12
CA MET A 148 -18.24 11.67 9.76
C MET A 148 -19.30 12.73 9.45
N ASN A 149 -19.92 12.65 8.28
CA ASN A 149 -20.97 13.58 7.85
C ASN A 149 -22.14 13.73 8.85
N PRO A 150 -22.69 12.64 9.44
CA PRO A 150 -23.74 12.76 10.46
C PRO A 150 -23.27 13.28 11.82
N LEU A 151 -21.97 13.50 12.03
CA LEU A 151 -21.41 13.87 13.33
C LEU A 151 -21.26 15.38 13.52
N GLY A 152 -21.29 15.80 14.78
CA GLY A 152 -21.10 17.18 15.20
C GLY A 152 -22.35 17.78 15.84
N ILE A 153 -22.23 19.00 16.36
CA ILE A 153 -23.35 19.73 17.00
C ILE A 153 -24.43 20.12 15.98
N CYS A 154 -24.02 20.42 14.75
CA CYS A 154 -24.89 20.83 13.66
C CYS A 154 -24.44 20.10 12.37
N PRO A 155 -24.75 18.80 12.25
CA PRO A 155 -24.24 17.96 11.17
C PRO A 155 -24.71 18.41 9.80
N LEU A 156 -23.97 18.02 8.77
CA LEU A 156 -24.29 18.37 7.38
C LEU A 156 -25.57 17.65 6.91
N PRO A 157 -26.26 18.16 5.87
CA PRO A 157 -27.51 17.57 5.44
C PRO A 157 -27.40 16.09 5.08
N ARG A 158 -28.38 15.30 5.55
CA ARG A 158 -28.55 13.89 5.22
C ARG A 158 -28.48 13.66 3.69
N PRO A 159 -27.76 12.62 3.21
CA PRO A 159 -27.71 12.30 1.79
C PRO A 159 -29.10 12.16 1.17
N ILE A 160 -29.35 12.89 0.09
CA ILE A 160 -30.63 12.87 -0.63
C ILE A 160 -30.51 11.90 -1.80
N GLY A 161 -31.51 11.03 -1.95
CA GLY A 161 -31.64 10.18 -3.14
C GLY A 161 -32.35 10.89 -4.27
N ASN A 162 -31.97 10.58 -5.51
CA ASN A 162 -32.73 11.02 -6.67
C ASN A 162 -33.81 9.96 -6.94
N GLU A 163 -35.07 10.26 -6.62
CA GLU A 163 -36.19 9.32 -6.77
C GLU A 163 -36.41 8.85 -8.22
N ASN A 164 -35.87 9.62 -9.19
CA ASN A 164 -35.92 9.31 -10.63
C ASN A 164 -34.74 8.46 -11.12
N ASP A 165 -33.85 8.00 -10.24
CA ASP A 165 -32.71 7.18 -10.66
C ASP A 165 -33.12 5.72 -10.83
N ASN A 166 -33.16 5.25 -12.07
CA ASN A 166 -33.55 3.87 -12.42
C ASN A 166 -32.45 2.85 -12.10
N ASN A 167 -31.29 3.27 -11.58
CA ASN A 167 -30.22 2.36 -11.21
C ASN A 167 -30.42 1.77 -9.81
N ASN A 168 -30.88 0.51 -9.76
CA ASN A 168 -31.11 -0.24 -8.51
C ASN A 168 -29.92 -0.24 -7.56
N ASN A 169 -28.67 -0.26 -8.07
CA ASN A 169 -27.48 -0.24 -7.23
C ASN A 169 -27.27 1.13 -6.56
N ASN A 170 -27.59 2.21 -7.28
CA ASN A 170 -27.50 3.56 -6.71
C ASN A 170 -28.59 3.78 -5.64
N GLN A 171 -29.78 3.25 -5.87
CA GLN A 171 -30.86 3.28 -4.86
C GLN A 171 -30.49 2.51 -3.58
N GLN A 172 -29.89 1.30 -3.71
CA GLN A 172 -29.38 0.56 -2.56
C GLN A 172 -28.29 1.36 -1.83
N CYS A 173 -27.36 1.96 -2.57
CA CYS A 173 -26.28 2.78 -2.04
C CYS A 173 -26.80 3.93 -1.18
N ILE A 174 -27.71 4.74 -1.74
CA ILE A 174 -28.33 5.86 -1.04
C ILE A 174 -29.07 5.37 0.22
N ARG A 175 -29.85 4.29 0.11
CA ARG A 175 -30.59 3.71 1.24
C ARG A 175 -29.65 3.34 2.39
N ILE A 176 -28.53 2.69 2.08
CA ILE A 176 -27.55 2.27 3.09
C ILE A 176 -26.88 3.50 3.72
N LYS A 177 -26.42 4.46 2.91
CA LYS A 177 -25.84 5.72 3.41
C LYS A 177 -26.80 6.50 4.30
N GLN A 178 -28.09 6.52 3.97
CA GLN A 178 -29.13 7.13 4.79
C GLN A 178 -29.33 6.41 6.12
N LYS A 179 -29.33 5.07 6.13
CA LYS A 179 -29.38 4.27 7.37
C LYS A 179 -28.17 4.51 8.26
N LEU A 180 -26.98 4.58 7.67
CA LEU A 180 -25.74 4.92 8.37
C LEU A 180 -25.84 6.31 8.99
N TYR A 181 -26.28 7.30 8.20
CA TYR A 181 -26.49 8.67 8.68
C TYR A 181 -27.43 8.70 9.89
N ASP A 182 -28.59 8.06 9.81
CA ASP A 182 -29.58 8.05 10.90
C ASP A 182 -29.06 7.36 12.16
N ALA A 183 -28.28 6.28 12.02
CA ALA A 183 -27.73 5.54 13.15
C ALA A 183 -26.63 6.30 13.90
N LEU A 184 -25.98 7.26 13.23
CA LEU A 184 -24.84 8.01 13.74
C LEU A 184 -25.18 9.45 14.16
N LEU A 185 -26.32 10.01 13.74
CA LEU A 185 -26.71 11.42 13.92
C LEU A 185 -26.58 11.94 15.37
N ASP A 186 -26.90 11.11 16.36
CA ASP A 186 -26.88 11.49 17.78
C ASP A 186 -25.58 11.06 18.52
N CYS A 187 -24.57 10.57 17.79
CA CYS A 187 -23.31 10.15 18.40
C CYS A 187 -22.45 11.36 18.79
N HIS A 188 -21.91 11.33 20.00
CA HIS A 188 -21.07 12.42 20.48
C HIS A 188 -19.64 12.33 19.90
N LEU A 189 -19.27 13.34 19.11
CA LEU A 189 -17.93 13.51 18.56
C LEU A 189 -17.08 14.46 19.41
N GLN A 190 -15.92 13.98 19.84
CA GLN A 190 -14.85 14.82 20.37
C GLN A 190 -13.67 14.86 19.39
N VAL A 191 -13.03 16.03 19.29
CA VAL A 191 -11.82 16.22 18.51
C VAL A 191 -10.62 16.43 19.43
N ILE A 192 -9.51 15.75 19.13
CA ILE A 192 -8.20 15.95 19.74
C ILE A 192 -7.29 16.58 18.69
N ILE A 193 -6.73 17.74 19.01
CA ILE A 193 -5.82 18.43 18.09
C ILE A 193 -4.39 17.94 18.32
N LEU A 194 -3.77 17.44 17.26
CA LEU A 194 -2.36 17.09 17.20
C LEU A 194 -1.59 18.32 16.70
N HIS A 195 -1.21 19.22 17.63
CA HIS A 195 -0.61 20.51 17.29
C HIS A 195 0.71 20.40 16.53
N LYS A 196 1.51 19.39 16.87
CA LYS A 196 2.75 19.05 16.18
C LYS A 196 2.56 17.68 15.56
N SER A 197 2.33 17.68 14.26
CA SER A 197 2.09 16.46 13.53
C SER A 197 2.46 16.64 12.06
N SER A 198 2.85 15.54 11.42
CA SER A 198 2.98 15.45 9.98
C SER A 198 2.12 14.31 9.45
N PHE A 199 1.68 14.48 8.21
CA PHE A 199 0.81 13.55 7.51
C PHE A 199 1.49 13.19 6.20
N ASN A 200 2.04 11.98 6.14
CA ASN A 200 2.85 11.52 5.02
C ASN A 200 2.06 10.50 4.20
N HIS A 201 1.70 10.86 2.97
CA HIS A 201 0.99 9.97 2.05
C HIS A 201 1.92 8.90 1.47
N THR A 202 1.37 7.75 1.13
CA THR A 202 1.96 6.66 0.35
C THR A 202 1.01 6.27 -0.81
N GLY A 203 0.28 7.24 -1.36
CA GLY A 203 -0.78 7.00 -2.35
C GLY A 203 -0.24 6.78 -3.76
N THR A 204 0.99 7.24 -4.02
CA THR A 204 1.71 7.03 -5.28
C THR A 204 2.96 6.17 -5.08
N ASN A 205 3.46 5.56 -6.16
CA ASN A 205 4.69 4.78 -6.11
C ASN A 205 5.91 5.66 -5.73
N ASP A 206 5.93 6.94 -6.14
CA ASP A 206 7.00 7.88 -5.76
C ASP A 206 7.01 8.14 -4.26
N GLU A 207 5.85 8.44 -3.68
CA GLU A 207 5.69 8.63 -2.23
C GLU A 207 6.08 7.37 -1.45
N TYR A 208 5.63 6.20 -1.92
CA TYR A 208 5.99 4.91 -1.30
C TYR A 208 7.50 4.67 -1.33
N LEU A 209 8.16 4.88 -2.48
CA LEU A 209 9.62 4.75 -2.56
C LEU A 209 10.37 5.79 -1.73
N ASP A 210 9.87 7.03 -1.68
CA ASP A 210 10.48 8.08 -0.88
C ASP A 210 10.47 7.73 0.59
N ILE A 211 9.33 7.24 1.09
CA ILE A 211 9.20 6.75 2.45
C ILE A 211 10.12 5.54 2.68
N CYS A 212 10.04 4.48 1.87
CA CYS A 212 10.84 3.27 2.09
C CYS A 212 12.35 3.51 1.97
N CYS A 213 12.79 4.45 1.14
CA CYS A 213 14.21 4.71 0.89
C CYS A 213 14.76 5.90 1.69
N GLY A 214 13.97 6.55 2.54
CA GLY A 214 14.39 7.74 3.28
C GLY A 214 14.76 8.91 2.35
N ASN A 215 14.07 9.04 1.23
CA ASN A 215 14.29 10.08 0.23
C ASN A 215 13.18 11.14 0.31
N GLY A 216 13.45 12.33 -0.25
CA GLY A 216 12.52 13.46 -0.16
C GLY A 216 12.30 13.94 1.27
N ARG A 217 11.39 14.89 1.45
CA ARG A 217 11.10 15.47 2.78
C ARG A 217 10.45 14.46 3.72
N ALA A 218 9.42 13.75 3.23
CA ALA A 218 8.64 12.79 4.03
C ALA A 218 9.50 11.59 4.48
N GLY A 219 10.27 10.99 3.56
CA GLY A 219 11.14 9.87 3.88
C GLY A 219 12.24 10.23 4.86
N GLN A 220 12.88 11.40 4.69
CA GLN A 220 13.89 11.88 5.64
C GLN A 220 13.30 12.09 7.04
N GLU A 221 12.14 12.74 7.13
CA GLU A 221 11.46 12.95 8.41
C GLU A 221 11.15 11.63 9.12
N ILE A 222 10.55 10.66 8.42
CA ILE A 222 10.21 9.35 9.01
C ILE A 222 11.48 8.60 9.44
N PHE A 223 12.53 8.61 8.62
CA PHE A 223 13.79 7.94 8.94
C PHE A 223 14.47 8.58 10.16
N ASP A 224 14.48 9.91 10.24
CA ASP A 224 15.11 10.64 11.33
C ASP A 224 14.34 10.47 12.65
N GLU A 225 13.00 10.51 12.62
CA GLU A 225 12.16 10.36 13.80
C GLU A 225 12.14 8.93 14.33
N LEU A 226 12.03 7.94 13.44
CA LEU A 226 11.94 6.52 13.83
C LEU A 226 13.28 5.79 13.85
N LYS A 227 14.38 6.49 13.50
CA LYS A 227 15.75 5.93 13.40
C LYS A 227 15.79 4.68 12.51
N LEU A 228 15.15 4.79 11.36
CA LEU A 228 15.07 3.72 10.37
C LEU A 228 16.39 3.56 9.59
N GLU A 229 16.63 2.36 9.07
CA GLU A 229 17.82 2.02 8.29
C GLU A 229 17.42 1.47 6.92
N LYS A 230 18.10 1.86 5.84
CA LYS A 230 17.73 1.37 4.50
C LYS A 230 17.91 -0.14 4.34
N HIS A 231 18.74 -0.78 5.15
CA HIS A 231 19.15 -2.18 5.02
C HIS A 231 18.73 -2.96 6.27
N VAL A 232 17.56 -3.62 6.20
CA VAL A 232 16.94 -4.30 7.34
C VAL A 232 16.95 -5.79 7.11
N GLY A 233 17.61 -6.54 8.01
CA GLY A 233 17.64 -8.00 7.94
C GLY A 233 18.06 -8.49 6.56
N CYS A 234 19.22 -8.08 6.07
CA CYS A 234 19.68 -8.39 4.72
C CYS A 234 21.10 -8.97 4.75
N LYS A 235 21.33 -9.96 3.89
CA LYS A 235 22.59 -10.71 3.82
C LYS A 235 23.13 -10.78 2.41
N VAL A 236 24.44 -10.98 2.31
CA VAL A 236 25.08 -11.27 1.04
C VAL A 236 24.79 -12.73 0.65
N PHE A 237 24.41 -12.97 -0.62
CA PHE A 237 24.17 -14.31 -1.13
C PHE A 237 25.51 -15.06 -1.30
N ASP A 238 25.56 -16.32 -0.83
CA ASP A 238 26.73 -17.19 -0.95
C ASP A 238 26.68 -17.97 -2.27
N GLU A 239 27.50 -17.57 -3.26
CA GLU A 239 27.60 -18.19 -4.59
C GLU A 239 27.83 -19.72 -4.51
N SER A 240 28.49 -20.22 -3.45
CA SER A 240 28.79 -21.65 -3.29
C SER A 240 27.56 -22.53 -2.98
N ARG A 241 26.41 -21.91 -2.68
CA ARG A 241 25.19 -22.60 -2.21
C ARG A 241 24.00 -22.50 -3.16
N HIS A 242 24.22 -22.00 -4.37
CA HIS A 242 23.18 -21.71 -5.38
C HIS A 242 22.14 -22.83 -5.56
N ASP A 243 22.54 -24.11 -5.56
CA ASP A 243 21.67 -25.26 -5.80
C ASP A 243 20.92 -25.78 -4.56
N THR A 244 21.15 -25.20 -3.38
CA THR A 244 20.68 -25.75 -2.09
C THR A 244 19.74 -24.84 -1.31
N ILE A 245 19.36 -23.70 -1.89
CA ILE A 245 18.51 -22.70 -1.22
C ILE A 245 17.15 -22.66 -1.90
N ASP A 246 16.12 -23.01 -1.16
CA ASP A 246 14.72 -22.89 -1.58
C ASP A 246 13.85 -22.50 -0.39
N PHE A 247 13.73 -21.19 -0.16
CA PHE A 247 12.94 -20.65 0.94
C PHE A 247 11.43 -20.93 0.80
N TRP A 248 10.93 -21.18 -0.42
CA TRP A 248 9.52 -21.48 -0.64
C TRP A 248 9.17 -22.86 -0.09
N HIS A 249 10.05 -23.84 -0.29
CA HIS A 249 9.87 -25.20 0.19
C HIS A 249 10.57 -25.47 1.54
N GLY A 250 11.07 -24.44 2.22
CA GLY A 250 11.70 -24.55 3.54
C GLY A 250 13.10 -25.18 3.53
N ILE A 251 13.76 -25.23 2.37
CA ILE A 251 15.15 -25.65 2.26
C ILE A 251 16.03 -24.45 2.60
N LEU A 252 16.45 -24.38 3.85
CA LEU A 252 17.22 -23.26 4.39
C LEU A 252 18.72 -23.53 4.23
N PRO A 253 19.53 -22.49 3.95
CA PRO A 253 20.99 -22.64 4.06
C PRO A 253 21.35 -22.99 5.50
N ALA A 254 22.31 -23.91 5.71
CA ALA A 254 22.89 -24.14 7.02
C ALA A 254 23.48 -22.81 7.53
N LEU A 255 22.80 -22.15 8.48
CA LEU A 255 23.04 -20.75 8.89
C LEU A 255 24.52 -20.35 8.79
N PRO A 256 24.92 -19.44 7.90
CA PRO A 256 26.25 -18.89 7.97
C PRO A 256 26.35 -17.98 9.20
N HIS A 257 27.40 -18.18 10.01
CA HIS A 257 28.00 -17.10 10.77
C HIS A 257 28.61 -16.13 9.74
N GLY A 258 27.88 -15.11 9.32
CA GLY A 258 28.31 -14.16 8.28
C GLY A 258 27.52 -12.85 8.31
N ASP A 259 28.27 -11.76 8.18
CA ASP A 259 27.93 -10.41 8.61
C ASP A 259 26.88 -9.68 7.77
N THR A 260 26.23 -8.69 8.39
CA THR A 260 25.30 -7.74 7.77
C THR A 260 25.97 -6.99 6.60
N LEU A 261 25.17 -6.47 5.65
CA LEU A 261 25.65 -5.75 4.44
C LEU A 261 26.69 -4.65 4.73
N HIS A 262 26.73 -4.09 5.94
CA HIS A 262 27.49 -2.88 6.27
C HIS A 262 28.99 -3.05 6.56
N HIS A 263 29.59 -4.26 6.47
CA HIS A 263 30.96 -4.46 6.95
C HIS A 263 31.93 -5.27 6.06
N GLN A 264 31.74 -5.36 4.74
CA GLN A 264 32.66 -6.15 3.89
C GLN A 264 33.15 -5.42 2.61
N PRO A 265 34.43 -5.60 2.20
CA PRO A 265 34.97 -5.14 0.91
C PRO A 265 34.26 -5.74 -0.33
N SER A 266 33.47 -6.80 -0.12
CA SER A 266 32.68 -7.53 -1.12
C SER A 266 31.17 -7.30 -0.98
N ALA A 267 30.74 -6.28 -0.23
CA ALA A 267 29.33 -5.95 -0.10
C ALA A 267 28.73 -5.47 -1.46
N PRO A 268 27.46 -5.79 -1.74
CA PRO A 268 26.72 -5.22 -2.87
C PRO A 268 26.74 -3.68 -2.84
N ASP A 269 26.89 -3.06 -4.01
CA ASP A 269 26.82 -1.60 -4.18
C ASP A 269 25.35 -1.15 -4.34
N VAL A 270 24.57 -1.41 -3.29
CA VAL A 270 23.11 -1.24 -3.28
C VAL A 270 22.78 -0.03 -2.41
N HIS A 271 22.45 1.08 -3.06
CA HIS A 271 22.12 2.33 -2.38
C HIS A 271 20.63 2.47 -2.03
N GLY A 272 19.78 1.63 -2.61
CA GLY A 272 18.35 1.55 -2.33
C GLY A 272 18.04 0.90 -0.99
N CYS A 273 16.75 0.79 -0.69
CA CYS A 273 16.24 0.06 0.46
C CYS A 273 16.22 -1.45 0.20
N VAL A 274 16.69 -2.22 1.18
CA VAL A 274 16.75 -3.68 1.14
C VAL A 274 16.18 -4.22 2.44
N ILE A 275 15.10 -5.00 2.35
CA ILE A 275 14.39 -5.55 3.50
C ILE A 275 14.34 -7.07 3.35
N HIS A 276 14.77 -7.82 4.36
CA HIS A 276 14.62 -9.29 4.44
C HIS A 276 15.08 -10.04 3.19
N SER A 277 16.25 -9.69 2.67
CA SER A 277 16.72 -10.17 1.37
C SER A 277 18.15 -10.72 1.38
N PHE A 278 18.41 -11.69 0.52
CA PHE A 278 19.74 -12.15 0.13
C PHE A 278 20.12 -11.55 -1.21
N ILE A 279 21.25 -10.84 -1.26
CA ILE A 279 21.67 -10.10 -2.45
C ILE A 279 23.07 -10.54 -2.88
N HIS A 280 23.21 -10.85 -4.16
CA HIS A 280 24.48 -11.23 -4.76
C HIS A 280 25.54 -10.11 -4.58
N PRO A 281 26.81 -10.44 -4.22
CA PRO A 281 27.89 -9.45 -3.97
C PRO A 281 28.10 -8.42 -5.08
N LYS A 282 27.88 -8.83 -6.34
CA LYS A 282 28.07 -8.00 -7.53
C LYS A 282 26.82 -7.21 -7.95
N CYS A 283 25.74 -7.24 -7.15
CA CYS A 283 24.56 -6.45 -7.43
C CYS A 283 24.83 -4.95 -7.21
N ARG A 284 24.16 -4.13 -8.01
CA ARG A 284 24.16 -2.68 -7.90
C ARG A 284 22.74 -2.14 -7.98
N SER A 285 22.43 -1.10 -7.22
CA SER A 285 21.13 -0.41 -7.35
C SER A 285 21.26 1.09 -7.08
N SER A 286 20.33 1.86 -7.64
CA SER A 286 20.23 3.29 -7.35
C SER A 286 19.61 3.55 -5.98
N GLN A 287 19.71 4.80 -5.51
CA GLN A 287 19.10 5.26 -4.25
C GLN A 287 17.57 5.17 -4.22
N ARG A 288 16.93 5.10 -5.39
CA ARG A 288 15.48 4.95 -5.54
C ARG A 288 15.14 3.54 -6.03
N SER A 289 15.44 2.55 -5.20
CA SER A 289 15.06 1.16 -5.46
C SER A 289 14.68 0.49 -4.14
N LEU A 290 13.67 -0.39 -4.17
CA LEU A 290 13.25 -1.19 -3.03
C LEU A 290 13.33 -2.66 -3.40
N LEU A 291 14.08 -3.42 -2.62
CA LEU A 291 14.16 -4.88 -2.70
C LEU A 291 13.67 -5.45 -1.38
N GLU A 292 12.51 -6.09 -1.39
CA GLU A 292 11.94 -6.71 -0.20
C GLU A 292 11.71 -8.21 -0.40
N TYR A 293 12.08 -9.01 0.59
CA TYR A 293 11.87 -10.46 0.58
C TYR A 293 12.45 -11.15 -0.66
N CYS A 294 13.60 -10.67 -1.14
CA CYS A 294 14.23 -11.16 -2.36
C CYS A 294 15.38 -12.12 -2.05
N CYS A 295 15.56 -13.14 -2.89
CA CYS A 295 16.70 -14.04 -2.89
C CYS A 295 17.36 -13.97 -4.27
N ILE A 296 18.30 -13.04 -4.44
CA ILE A 296 19.01 -12.77 -5.69
C ILE A 296 20.41 -13.37 -5.62
N GLY A 297 20.58 -14.49 -6.32
CA GLY A 297 21.83 -15.25 -6.40
C GLY A 297 22.66 -15.00 -7.67
N ILE A 298 22.29 -14.01 -8.49
CA ILE A 298 23.02 -13.65 -9.70
C ILE A 298 23.42 -12.15 -9.70
N PRO A 299 24.50 -11.76 -10.40
CA PRO A 299 24.84 -10.34 -10.56
C PRO A 299 23.75 -9.56 -11.31
N MET A 300 23.23 -8.50 -10.69
CA MET A 300 22.20 -7.63 -11.29
C MET A 300 22.49 -6.15 -11.11
N HIS A 301 22.27 -5.35 -12.14
CA HIS A 301 22.19 -3.88 -12.07
C HIS A 301 20.73 -3.46 -12.11
N ILE A 302 20.28 -2.76 -11.08
CA ILE A 302 18.87 -2.42 -10.86
C ILE A 302 18.68 -0.93 -11.15
N GLY A 303 17.82 -0.63 -12.13
CA GLY A 303 17.49 0.73 -12.52
C GLY A 303 16.74 1.52 -11.44
N GLU A 304 16.64 2.83 -11.64
CA GLU A 304 15.93 3.72 -10.71
C GLU A 304 14.42 3.49 -10.75
N ASN A 305 13.73 3.86 -9.68
CA ASN A 305 12.30 3.67 -9.50
C ASN A 305 11.89 2.21 -9.72
N THR A 306 12.64 1.30 -9.10
CA THR A 306 12.41 -0.14 -9.20
C THR A 306 11.96 -0.71 -7.86
N ILE A 307 10.88 -1.50 -7.87
CA ILE A 307 10.40 -2.26 -6.72
C ILE A 307 10.41 -3.74 -7.08
N LEU A 308 11.20 -4.53 -6.33
CA LEU A 308 11.21 -5.99 -6.41
C LEU A 308 10.70 -6.55 -5.08
N SER A 309 9.67 -7.39 -5.14
CA SER A 309 9.08 -8.03 -3.96
C SER A 309 8.96 -9.53 -4.14
N ASN A 310 9.36 -10.29 -3.12
CA ASN A 310 9.29 -11.77 -3.11
C ASN A 310 10.04 -12.46 -4.28
N ILE A 311 11.03 -11.81 -4.89
CA ILE A 311 11.72 -12.37 -6.06
C ILE A 311 12.71 -13.44 -5.63
N THR A 312 12.61 -14.65 -6.18
CA THR A 312 13.67 -15.66 -6.10
C THR A 312 14.35 -15.77 -7.44
N PHE A 313 15.64 -15.44 -7.50
CA PHE A 313 16.39 -15.49 -8.74
C PHE A 313 17.84 -15.88 -8.55
N VAL A 314 18.13 -17.17 -8.68
CA VAL A 314 19.41 -17.80 -8.36
C VAL A 314 20.09 -18.43 -9.56
N THR A 315 19.33 -18.76 -10.61
CA THR A 315 19.86 -19.31 -11.87
C THR A 315 19.23 -18.59 -13.04
N TYR A 316 19.97 -18.47 -14.14
CA TYR A 316 19.48 -17.84 -15.37
C TYR A 316 19.79 -18.75 -16.55
N SER A 317 18.78 -19.18 -17.33
CA SER A 317 19.01 -20.14 -18.41
C SER A 317 19.45 -19.50 -19.74
N ASP A 318 19.00 -18.28 -20.05
CA ASP A 318 19.04 -17.75 -21.43
C ASP A 318 19.88 -16.46 -21.65
N PHE A 319 20.56 -15.90 -20.64
CA PHE A 319 21.40 -14.71 -20.81
C PHE A 319 22.87 -15.13 -20.82
N ASN A 320 23.49 -14.96 -21.99
CA ASN A 320 24.95 -15.04 -22.16
C ASN A 320 25.71 -13.88 -21.48
N GLN A 321 25.05 -13.06 -20.67
CA GLN A 321 25.63 -11.90 -20.01
C GLN A 321 26.02 -12.25 -18.58
N ASN A 322 27.23 -11.85 -18.17
CA ASN A 322 27.72 -12.04 -16.81
C ASN A 322 26.98 -11.19 -15.76
N ILE A 323 26.22 -10.17 -16.19
CA ILE A 323 25.45 -9.25 -15.33
C ILE A 323 24.12 -8.96 -16.01
N LEU A 324 23.02 -9.13 -15.30
CA LEU A 324 21.68 -8.78 -15.77
C LEU A 324 21.35 -7.32 -15.48
N TYR A 325 20.84 -6.60 -16.48
CA TYR A 325 20.40 -5.21 -16.33
C TYR A 325 18.88 -5.15 -16.27
N LEU A 326 18.33 -4.70 -15.13
CA LEU A 326 16.93 -4.35 -15.02
C LEU A 326 16.72 -2.88 -15.42
N PRO A 327 15.66 -2.58 -16.18
CA PRO A 327 15.35 -1.23 -16.60
C PRO A 327 14.83 -0.41 -15.41
N SER A 328 14.94 0.91 -15.51
CA SER A 328 14.27 1.82 -14.58
C SER A 328 12.75 1.78 -14.76
N ASN A 329 12.02 2.28 -13.75
CA ASN A 329 10.57 2.41 -13.72
C ASN A 329 9.85 1.05 -13.81
N LEU A 330 10.26 0.10 -12.97
CA LEU A 330 9.81 -1.28 -13.01
C LEU A 330 9.29 -1.74 -11.64
N ILE A 331 8.13 -2.35 -11.61
CA ILE A 331 7.62 -3.05 -10.43
C ILE A 331 7.44 -4.51 -10.78
N MET A 332 8.02 -5.42 -9.99
CA MET A 332 7.85 -6.87 -10.15
C MET A 332 7.61 -7.54 -8.81
N GLN A 333 6.67 -8.48 -8.79
CA GLN A 333 6.41 -9.29 -7.62
C GLN A 333 6.06 -10.72 -8.00
N THR A 334 6.70 -11.68 -7.34
CA THR A 334 6.35 -13.10 -7.45
C THR A 334 5.31 -13.45 -6.40
N ILE A 335 4.23 -14.07 -6.84
CA ILE A 335 3.12 -14.50 -5.99
C ILE A 335 2.96 -16.02 -6.13
N PRO A 336 3.02 -16.78 -5.01
CA PRO A 336 2.60 -18.17 -5.03
C PRO A 336 1.09 -18.23 -5.27
N LEU A 337 0.68 -19.18 -6.08
CA LEU A 337 -0.70 -19.52 -6.36
C LEU A 337 -1.00 -20.87 -5.70
N ASN A 338 -2.29 -21.20 -5.59
CA ASN A 338 -2.71 -22.55 -5.20
C ASN A 338 -2.00 -23.63 -6.04
N ASP A 339 -1.88 -24.83 -5.46
CA ASP A 339 -1.23 -26.00 -6.06
C ASP A 339 0.29 -25.86 -6.28
N GLU A 340 0.98 -25.09 -5.42
CA GLU A 340 2.43 -24.85 -5.48
C GLU A 340 2.89 -24.29 -6.84
N LEU A 341 2.05 -23.45 -7.45
CA LEU A 341 2.35 -22.75 -8.68
C LEU A 341 2.78 -21.31 -8.37
N PHE A 342 3.41 -20.65 -9.34
CA PHE A 342 3.94 -19.29 -9.17
C PHE A 342 3.61 -18.44 -10.39
N ALA A 343 3.30 -17.17 -10.14
CA ALA A 343 3.20 -16.15 -11.17
C ALA A 343 3.93 -14.89 -10.72
N THR A 344 4.84 -14.40 -11.56
CA THR A 344 5.45 -13.09 -11.40
C THR A 344 4.73 -12.09 -12.27
N PHE A 345 4.09 -11.09 -11.67
CA PHE A 345 3.58 -9.96 -12.43
C PHE A 345 4.60 -8.84 -12.51
N ALA A 346 4.45 -7.99 -13.53
CA ALA A 346 5.27 -6.80 -13.70
C ALA A 346 4.50 -5.67 -14.38
N PHE A 347 4.74 -4.44 -13.97
CA PHE A 347 4.16 -3.24 -14.59
C PHE A 347 5.08 -2.03 -14.43
N GLY A 348 4.87 -1.01 -15.26
CA GLY A 348 5.67 0.21 -15.22
C GLY A 348 5.38 1.03 -13.98
N PHE A 349 6.41 1.64 -13.40
CA PHE A 349 6.30 2.42 -12.16
C PHE A 349 5.28 3.57 -12.23
N TYR A 350 5.02 4.09 -13.43
CA TYR A 350 4.05 5.17 -13.68
C TYR A 350 2.78 4.69 -14.38
N ASP A 351 2.59 3.38 -14.56
CA ASP A 351 1.42 2.84 -15.24
C ASP A 351 0.17 2.96 -14.37
N ASN A 352 -0.92 3.48 -14.96
CA ASN A 352 -2.24 3.38 -14.35
C ASN A 352 -2.93 2.09 -14.81
N MET A 353 -2.77 1.05 -13.99
CA MET A 353 -3.16 -0.32 -14.38
C MET A 353 -4.67 -0.53 -14.56
N LYS A 354 -5.50 0.31 -13.95
CA LYS A 354 -6.97 0.15 -13.93
C LYS A 354 -7.68 0.96 -15.00
N ILE A 355 -6.98 1.74 -15.81
CA ILE A 355 -7.60 2.44 -16.95
C ILE A 355 -8.15 1.40 -17.91
N THR A 356 -9.46 1.51 -18.17
CA THR A 356 -10.15 0.69 -19.18
C THR A 356 -10.04 1.35 -20.55
N TYR A 357 -9.71 0.55 -21.56
CA TYR A 357 -9.57 1.02 -22.94
C TYR A 357 -10.60 0.34 -23.84
N ASN A 358 -11.30 1.16 -24.64
CA ASN A 358 -12.27 0.65 -25.63
C ASN A 358 -11.59 0.07 -26.89
N ASN A 359 -10.28 0.23 -27.04
CA ASN A 359 -9.54 -0.19 -28.23
C ASN A 359 -8.19 -0.78 -27.83
N ASN A 360 -7.96 -2.04 -28.21
CA ASN A 360 -6.75 -2.80 -27.95
C ASN A 360 -5.47 -2.07 -28.41
N ASN A 361 -5.52 -1.29 -29.50
CA ASN A 361 -4.36 -0.59 -30.05
C ASN A 361 -3.85 0.56 -29.14
N LYS A 362 -4.63 0.97 -28.14
CA LYS A 362 -4.22 2.00 -27.18
C LYS A 362 -3.54 1.40 -25.94
N ILE A 363 -3.65 0.09 -25.74
CA ILE A 363 -3.05 -0.60 -24.60
C ILE A 363 -1.58 -0.88 -24.94
N MET A 364 -0.70 -0.30 -24.15
CA MET A 364 0.74 -0.45 -24.27
C MET A 364 1.28 -1.11 -23.00
N TYR A 365 2.19 -2.06 -23.16
CA TYR A 365 2.88 -2.72 -22.06
C TYR A 365 4.38 -2.55 -22.24
N PHE A 366 5.03 -1.76 -21.37
CA PHE A 366 6.44 -1.35 -21.50
C PHE A 366 6.81 -0.87 -22.91
N GLY A 367 5.97 -0.01 -23.49
CA GLY A 367 6.18 0.53 -24.84
C GLY A 367 5.87 -0.42 -26.00
N GLN A 368 5.38 -1.64 -25.72
CA GLN A 368 4.99 -2.63 -26.72
C GLN A 368 3.47 -2.68 -26.91
N THR A 369 3.02 -2.90 -28.14
CA THR A 369 1.59 -3.10 -28.43
C THR A 369 1.15 -4.51 -28.04
N LEU A 370 -0.14 -4.69 -27.76
CA LEU A 370 -0.71 -6.02 -27.46
C LEU A 370 -0.44 -7.05 -28.57
N SER A 371 -0.43 -6.63 -29.83
CA SER A 371 -0.12 -7.53 -30.96
C SER A 371 1.31 -8.09 -30.90
N ILE A 372 2.27 -7.31 -30.40
CA ILE A 372 3.65 -7.77 -30.20
C ILE A 372 3.69 -8.75 -29.03
N ILE A 373 3.04 -8.40 -27.91
CA ILE A 373 2.97 -9.22 -26.71
C ILE A 373 2.31 -10.57 -26.99
N ALA A 374 1.15 -10.58 -27.66
CA ALA A 374 0.42 -11.78 -28.05
C ALA A 374 1.29 -12.74 -28.89
N LYS A 375 2.05 -12.20 -29.84
CA LYS A 375 2.99 -12.97 -30.66
C LYS A 375 4.10 -13.60 -29.82
N LYS A 376 4.70 -12.85 -28.88
CA LYS A 376 5.77 -13.34 -28.00
C LYS A 376 5.34 -14.52 -27.15
N ILE A 377 4.10 -14.53 -26.68
CA ILE A 377 3.56 -15.61 -25.83
C ILE A 377 2.76 -16.66 -26.60
N HIS A 378 2.77 -16.61 -27.94
CA HIS A 378 2.05 -17.53 -28.82
C HIS A 378 0.53 -17.60 -28.55
N ARG A 379 -0.11 -16.45 -28.34
CA ARG A 379 -1.57 -16.33 -28.10
C ARG A 379 -2.25 -15.44 -29.14
N HIS A 380 -3.56 -15.64 -29.31
CA HIS A 380 -4.36 -14.67 -30.03
C HIS A 380 -4.60 -13.44 -29.15
N ILE A 381 -4.74 -12.26 -29.76
CA ILE A 381 -4.94 -11.01 -29.02
C ILE A 381 -6.25 -11.02 -28.22
N ASP A 382 -7.27 -11.69 -28.75
CA ASP A 382 -8.59 -11.81 -28.10
C ASP A 382 -8.55 -12.75 -26.88
N ASP A 383 -7.55 -13.63 -26.78
CA ASP A 383 -7.38 -14.52 -25.62
C ASP A 383 -6.73 -13.81 -24.42
N LEU A 384 -6.28 -12.56 -24.59
CA LEU A 384 -5.59 -11.82 -23.54
C LEU A 384 -6.53 -11.18 -22.51
N PHE A 385 -7.84 -11.21 -22.75
CA PHE A 385 -8.87 -10.67 -21.88
C PHE A 385 -10.07 -11.61 -21.82
N ASP A 386 -10.73 -11.70 -20.67
CA ASP A 386 -12.01 -12.43 -20.55
C ASP A 386 -13.22 -11.55 -20.87
N ASP A 387 -13.15 -10.25 -20.55
CA ASP A 387 -14.24 -9.30 -20.68
C ASP A 387 -13.86 -8.20 -21.67
N GLU A 388 -14.57 -8.17 -22.80
CA GLU A 388 -14.40 -7.19 -23.86
C GLU A 388 -14.66 -5.74 -23.40
N ASN A 389 -15.48 -5.55 -22.36
CA ASN A 389 -15.79 -4.24 -21.81
C ASN A 389 -14.81 -3.79 -20.72
N ASN A 390 -13.91 -4.68 -20.27
CA ASN A 390 -12.97 -4.41 -19.19
C ASN A 390 -11.54 -4.76 -19.57
N LYS A 391 -11.01 -4.04 -20.56
CA LYS A 391 -9.63 -4.18 -21.05
C LYS A 391 -8.71 -3.18 -20.37
N SER A 392 -7.92 -3.65 -19.42
CA SER A 392 -6.95 -2.85 -18.65
C SER A 392 -5.68 -3.67 -18.40
N LEU A 393 -4.58 -3.04 -17.99
CA LEU A 393 -3.37 -3.80 -17.59
C LEU A 393 -3.65 -4.72 -16.39
N TRP A 394 -4.62 -4.37 -15.54
CA TRP A 394 -5.07 -5.17 -14.42
C TRP A 394 -5.71 -6.51 -14.82
N THR A 395 -6.40 -6.54 -15.96
CA THR A 395 -7.13 -7.70 -16.49
C THR A 395 -6.41 -8.42 -17.63
N LEU A 396 -5.24 -7.92 -18.04
CA LEU A 396 -4.44 -8.45 -19.15
C LEU A 396 -3.74 -9.77 -18.78
N LYS A 397 -4.01 -10.84 -19.52
CA LYS A 397 -3.50 -12.21 -19.27
C LYS A 397 -2.18 -12.50 -19.96
N ILE A 398 -1.09 -12.00 -19.39
CA ILE A 398 0.25 -12.11 -19.99
C ILE A 398 1.29 -12.73 -19.06
N PHE A 399 0.95 -12.99 -17.79
CA PHE A 399 1.89 -13.52 -16.81
C PHE A 399 1.84 -15.05 -16.79
N PRO A 400 2.95 -15.75 -17.08
CA PRO A 400 2.98 -17.21 -17.11
C PRO A 400 2.80 -17.81 -15.72
N VAL A 401 2.04 -18.90 -15.64
CA VAL A 401 1.96 -19.74 -14.43
C VAL A 401 3.00 -20.85 -14.54
N THR A 402 3.96 -20.89 -13.61
CA THR A 402 5.06 -21.84 -13.59
C THR A 402 5.06 -22.67 -12.30
N LYS A 403 5.85 -23.75 -12.27
CA LYS A 403 6.08 -24.53 -11.03
C LYS A 403 7.24 -24.00 -10.20
N ASN A 404 8.06 -23.14 -10.79
CA ASN A 404 9.27 -22.62 -10.16
C ASN A 404 9.21 -21.07 -10.16
N PRO A 405 9.45 -20.40 -9.02
CA PRO A 405 9.41 -18.95 -8.91
C PRO A 405 10.54 -18.25 -9.71
N ASN A 406 11.73 -18.85 -9.79
CA ASN A 406 12.84 -18.38 -10.62
C ASN A 406 12.44 -18.34 -12.09
N GLU A 407 11.85 -19.42 -12.59
CA GLU A 407 11.33 -19.50 -13.96
C GLU A 407 10.20 -18.50 -14.22
N SER A 408 9.33 -18.27 -13.22
CA SER A 408 8.25 -17.29 -13.31
C SER A 408 8.79 -15.89 -13.50
N PHE A 409 9.76 -15.48 -12.67
CA PHE A 409 10.44 -14.20 -12.78
C PHE A 409 11.17 -14.06 -14.12
N GLU A 410 11.92 -15.08 -14.52
CA GLU A 410 12.69 -15.08 -15.77
C GLU A 410 11.81 -14.87 -17.00
N LYS A 411 10.70 -15.60 -17.11
CA LYS A 411 9.79 -15.49 -18.26
C LYS A 411 9.08 -14.15 -18.30
N THR A 412 8.62 -13.64 -17.16
CA THR A 412 8.02 -12.29 -17.12
C THR A 412 9.05 -11.22 -17.48
N LEU A 413 10.30 -11.36 -17.04
CA LEU A 413 11.35 -10.43 -17.41
C LEU A 413 11.69 -10.48 -18.91
N LYS A 414 11.74 -11.67 -19.51
CA LYS A 414 11.93 -11.84 -20.97
C LYS A 414 10.83 -11.17 -21.78
N LEU A 415 9.59 -11.17 -21.29
CA LEU A 415 8.47 -10.47 -21.93
C LEU A 415 8.72 -8.96 -22.07
N ILE A 416 9.37 -8.38 -21.06
CA ILE A 416 9.70 -6.95 -21.01
C ILE A 416 10.95 -6.65 -21.85
N LEU A 417 12.01 -7.45 -21.68
CA LEU A 417 13.35 -7.11 -22.19
C LEU A 417 13.69 -7.67 -23.57
N SER A 418 13.19 -8.85 -23.92
CA SER A 418 13.54 -9.51 -25.17
C SER A 418 12.48 -9.29 -26.23
N ASN A 419 12.90 -9.24 -27.50
CA ASN A 419 12.00 -9.31 -28.65
C ASN A 419 11.73 -10.74 -29.14
N ASP A 420 12.37 -11.73 -28.52
CA ASP A 420 12.26 -13.13 -28.88
C ASP A 420 10.94 -13.72 -28.41
N PHE A 421 10.60 -14.87 -29.00
CA PHE A 421 9.50 -15.70 -28.56
C PHE A 421 9.82 -16.32 -27.19
N ILE A 422 8.83 -16.31 -26.31
CA ILE A 422 8.92 -16.95 -25.01
C ILE A 422 8.36 -18.36 -25.16
N MET A 423 9.02 -19.35 -24.56
CA MET A 423 8.48 -20.70 -24.50
C MET A 423 7.03 -20.67 -24.04
N SER A 424 6.15 -21.28 -24.85
CA SER A 424 4.71 -21.22 -24.63
C SER A 424 4.34 -21.89 -23.32
N GLU A 425 3.63 -21.17 -22.46
CA GLU A 425 3.03 -21.73 -21.26
C GLU A 425 1.58 -22.14 -21.48
N LYS A 426 1.21 -23.19 -20.74
CA LYS A 426 -0.18 -23.71 -20.76
C LYS A 426 -1.16 -22.64 -20.29
N GLN A 427 -0.76 -21.83 -19.31
CA GLN A 427 -1.62 -20.86 -18.67
C GLN A 427 -0.91 -19.52 -18.50
N TYR A 428 -1.62 -18.46 -18.92
CA TYR A 428 -1.30 -17.07 -18.61
C TYR A 428 -2.42 -16.49 -17.77
N VAL A 429 -2.06 -15.63 -16.83
CA VAL A 429 -2.98 -14.99 -15.89
C VAL A 429 -2.79 -13.48 -15.86
N SER A 430 -3.83 -12.79 -15.44
CA SER A 430 -3.81 -11.35 -15.15
C SER A 430 -3.46 -11.06 -13.69
N ILE A 431 -3.14 -9.82 -13.36
CA ILE A 431 -2.92 -9.38 -11.96
C ILE A 431 -4.17 -9.67 -11.12
N GLN A 432 -5.35 -9.41 -11.67
CA GLN A 432 -6.62 -9.70 -10.99
C GLN A 432 -6.76 -11.19 -10.63
N GLU A 433 -6.42 -12.10 -11.55
CA GLU A 433 -6.50 -13.54 -11.32
C GLU A 433 -5.43 -14.03 -10.34
N ILE A 434 -4.20 -13.50 -10.45
CA ILE A 434 -3.11 -13.77 -9.50
C ILE A 434 -3.59 -13.47 -8.08
N LEU A 435 -4.15 -12.29 -7.85
CA LEU A 435 -4.59 -11.88 -6.52
C LEU A 435 -5.78 -12.70 -6.00
N LYS A 436 -6.64 -13.23 -6.88
CA LYS A 436 -7.73 -14.14 -6.51
C LYS A 436 -7.25 -15.54 -6.15
N ARG A 437 -6.16 -16.00 -6.76
CA ARG A 437 -5.60 -17.37 -6.63
C ARG A 437 -4.42 -17.47 -5.67
N ARG A 438 -4.01 -16.35 -5.06
CA ARG A 438 -2.80 -16.26 -4.24
C ARG A 438 -2.85 -17.20 -3.04
N ASP A 439 -1.75 -17.89 -2.78
CA ASP A 439 -1.54 -18.66 -1.57
C ASP A 439 -0.89 -17.76 -0.50
N ILE A 440 -1.73 -17.26 0.42
CA ILE A 440 -1.28 -16.38 1.50
C ILE A 440 -0.39 -17.15 2.49
N SER A 441 -0.70 -18.43 2.75
CA SER A 441 0.03 -19.26 3.71
C SER A 441 1.46 -19.49 3.23
N LEU A 442 1.62 -19.84 1.95
CA LEU A 442 2.93 -20.05 1.35
C LEU A 442 3.74 -18.75 1.28
N THR A 443 3.08 -17.61 1.05
CA THR A 443 3.73 -16.28 1.12
C THR A 443 4.28 -16.00 2.52
N ILE A 444 3.49 -16.24 3.57
CA ILE A 444 3.91 -16.04 4.96
C ILE A 444 5.05 -16.99 5.32
N GLN A 445 4.97 -18.25 4.91
CA GLN A 445 6.02 -19.25 5.14
C GLN A 445 7.35 -18.83 4.49
N TYR A 446 7.32 -18.44 3.21
CA TYR A 446 8.51 -17.94 2.50
C TYR A 446 9.14 -16.74 3.20
N ARG A 447 8.34 -15.72 3.53
CA ARG A 447 8.83 -14.52 4.23
C ARG A 447 9.41 -14.87 5.60
N SER A 448 8.76 -15.76 6.35
CA SER A 448 9.24 -16.23 7.66
C SER A 448 10.58 -16.97 7.54
N ASN A 449 10.73 -17.82 6.53
CA ASN A 449 11.97 -18.53 6.24
C ASN A 449 13.12 -17.57 5.91
N LEU A 450 12.85 -16.53 5.11
CA LEU A 450 13.82 -15.48 4.84
C LEU A 450 14.19 -14.69 6.09
N ILE A 451 13.20 -14.20 6.85
CA ILE A 451 13.42 -13.44 8.10
C ILE A 451 14.26 -14.25 9.10
N ASN A 452 13.99 -15.55 9.24
CA ASN A 452 14.76 -16.42 10.14
C ASN A 452 16.21 -16.63 9.69
N CYS A 453 16.49 -16.42 8.40
CA CYS A 453 17.80 -16.64 7.81
C CYS A 453 18.59 -15.35 7.60
N THR A 454 17.96 -14.17 7.67
CA THR A 454 18.62 -12.87 7.60
C THR A 454 18.82 -12.25 8.97
#